data_AF-D8FF52-F1
#
_entry.id   AF-D8FF52-F1
#
_cell.length_a   1.000
_cell.length_b   1.000
_cell.length_c   1.000
_cell.angle_alpha   90.00
_cell.angle_beta   90.00
_cell.angle_gamma   90.00
#
_symmetry.space_group_name_H-M   'P 1'
#
loop_
_entity.id
_entity.type
_entity.pdbx_description
1 polymer ?
#
loop_
_entity_poly.entity_id
_entity_poly.type
_entity_poly.pdbx_seq_one_letter_code
_entity_poly.pdbx_strand_id
1 'polypeptide(L)'
;MKPLLNSIKKIGLINSPILIKKRKGEGAVQYEVIAGFRRISALRALSLNPIPCRILPSETPSLDCLLINLYENLCSRDFNPVEKGMVLTRLLDLIPEREVLDTYMPLFDLPSHRETLHLFAGVEKMFDHQAKTLLASEYLSMKAAKLLIEMDGTERNMFCGYFSAVRFSKNQQTQFIDLVSDLSHIENSPVTCLLMDPRLKDIRDNPQMNNPQKARALITVLRKKRLPRLTKAETGFKQMVEKLALPPAFQIVPPPFFEGAQYRLEISFENGKDLKERLQFVANNERLAAFINPWKMNL
;
A
#
# COMPACT_ATOMS: atom_id res chain seq x y z
N MET A 1 -17.18 1.26 -17.06
CA MET A 1 -18.28 2.12 -17.58
C MET A 1 -18.99 1.53 -18.81
N LYS A 2 -18.27 0.97 -19.79
CA LYS A 2 -18.86 0.37 -21.02
C LYS A 2 -20.01 -0.64 -20.78
N PRO A 3 -19.95 -1.57 -19.80
CA PRO A 3 -21.03 -2.53 -19.57
C PRO A 3 -22.37 -1.86 -19.19
N LEU A 4 -22.30 -0.83 -18.33
CA LEU A 4 -23.49 -0.10 -17.88
C LEU A 4 -24.13 0.70 -19.03
N LEU A 5 -23.31 1.36 -19.87
CA LEU A 5 -23.80 2.06 -21.05
C LEU A 5 -24.52 1.11 -22.01
N ASN A 6 -23.93 -0.05 -22.30
CA ASN A 6 -24.52 -1.04 -23.19
C ASN A 6 -25.83 -1.62 -22.62
N SER A 7 -25.89 -1.86 -21.30
CA SER A 7 -27.10 -2.29 -20.63
C SER A 7 -28.22 -1.26 -20.79
N ILE A 8 -27.94 0.01 -20.48
CA ILE A 8 -28.94 1.08 -20.58
C ILE A 8 -29.43 1.25 -22.03
N LYS A 9 -28.55 1.15 -23.02
CA LYS A 9 -28.95 1.21 -24.44
C LYS A 9 -29.87 0.05 -24.86
N LYS A 10 -29.65 -1.15 -24.33
CA LYS A 10 -30.38 -2.36 -24.74
C LYS A 10 -31.70 -2.56 -24.02
N ILE A 11 -31.73 -2.34 -22.71
CA ILE A 11 -32.88 -2.68 -21.86
C ILE A 11 -33.41 -1.49 -21.05
N GLY A 12 -32.85 -0.29 -21.25
CA GLY A 12 -33.22 0.90 -20.49
C GLY A 12 -32.63 0.93 -19.08
N LEU A 13 -33.03 1.93 -18.30
CA LEU A 13 -32.64 2.07 -16.90
C LEU A 13 -33.59 1.26 -16.01
N ILE A 14 -33.10 0.16 -15.45
CA ILE A 14 -33.89 -0.70 -14.54
C ILE A 14 -34.01 -0.09 -13.13
N ASN A 15 -32.87 0.25 -12.53
CA ASN A 15 -32.82 0.83 -11.18
C ASN A 15 -32.55 2.33 -11.28
N SER A 16 -33.49 3.17 -10.82
CA SER A 16 -33.33 4.62 -10.79
C SER A 16 -32.29 5.07 -9.76
N PRO A 17 -31.44 6.08 -10.07
CA PRO A 17 -30.65 6.79 -9.08
C PRO A 17 -31.55 7.34 -7.96
N ILE A 18 -30.99 7.42 -6.76
CA ILE A 18 -31.69 7.94 -5.59
C ILE A 18 -31.13 9.33 -5.31
N LEU A 19 -32.00 10.32 -5.23
CA LEU A 19 -31.65 11.68 -4.83
C LEU A 19 -32.49 12.11 -3.63
N ILE A 20 -31.96 13.04 -2.85
CA ILE A 20 -32.72 13.75 -1.83
C ILE A 20 -33.01 15.17 -2.30
N LYS A 21 -34.22 15.64 -2.02
CA LYS A 21 -34.61 17.02 -2.28
C LYS A 21 -34.10 17.90 -1.14
N LYS A 22 -33.20 18.85 -1.41
CA LYS A 22 -32.78 19.88 -0.47
C LYS A 22 -33.46 21.21 -0.80
N ARG A 23 -34.08 21.83 0.20
CA ARG A 23 -34.56 23.21 0.10
C ARG A 23 -33.39 24.14 0.42
N LYS A 24 -33.02 25.03 -0.49
CA LYS A 24 -32.09 26.15 -0.23
C LYS A 24 -32.83 27.45 -0.45
N GLY A 25 -32.96 28.26 0.61
CA GLY A 25 -33.44 29.64 0.53
C GLY A 25 -34.69 29.83 -0.35
N GLU A 26 -34.86 31.05 -0.87
CA GLU A 26 -36.02 31.47 -1.66
C GLU A 26 -36.20 30.63 -2.95
N GLY A 27 -37.07 29.62 -2.88
CA GLY A 27 -37.71 28.98 -4.04
C GLY A 27 -36.92 27.94 -4.84
N ALA A 28 -35.59 27.87 -4.72
CA ALA A 28 -34.79 26.93 -5.51
C ALA A 28 -34.75 25.51 -4.90
N VAL A 29 -35.29 24.53 -5.63
CA VAL A 29 -35.18 23.10 -5.29
C VAL A 29 -33.84 22.58 -5.79
N GLN A 30 -32.95 22.18 -4.88
CA GLN A 30 -31.71 21.48 -5.22
C GLN A 30 -31.88 19.98 -4.98
N TYR A 31 -31.27 19.16 -5.83
CA TYR A 31 -31.19 17.71 -5.62
C TYR A 31 -29.76 17.29 -5.33
N GLU A 32 -29.60 16.43 -4.33
CA GLU A 32 -28.32 15.79 -4.00
C GLU A 32 -28.40 14.30 -4.29
N VAL A 33 -27.35 13.76 -4.89
CA VAL A 33 -27.28 12.34 -5.25
C VAL A 33 -26.94 11.52 -4.01
N ILE A 34 -27.83 10.63 -3.62
CA ILE A 34 -27.59 9.66 -2.55
C ILE A 34 -26.96 8.39 -3.13
N ALA A 35 -27.51 7.84 -4.21
CA ALA A 35 -27.01 6.62 -4.83
C ALA A 35 -27.18 6.62 -6.35
N GLY A 36 -26.34 5.86 -7.06
CA GLY A 36 -26.44 5.72 -8.51
C GLY A 36 -25.67 6.76 -9.33
N PHE A 37 -24.59 7.33 -8.79
CA PHE A 37 -23.74 8.29 -9.51
C PHE A 37 -23.28 7.77 -10.88
N ARG A 38 -22.83 6.51 -10.96
CA ARG A 38 -22.44 5.85 -12.22
C ARG A 38 -23.57 5.77 -13.24
N ARG A 39 -24.82 5.60 -12.79
CA ARG A 39 -26.02 5.56 -13.64
C ARG A 39 -26.32 6.96 -14.19
N ILE A 40 -26.22 8.00 -13.36
CA ILE A 40 -26.35 9.39 -13.80
C ILE A 40 -25.27 9.73 -14.85
N SER A 41 -24.01 9.40 -14.58
CA SER A 41 -22.92 9.63 -15.54
C SER A 41 -23.15 8.88 -16.86
N ALA A 42 -23.64 7.64 -16.80
CA ALA A 42 -23.93 6.85 -18.00
C ALA A 42 -25.10 7.45 -18.81
N LEU A 43 -26.18 7.86 -18.17
CA LEU A 43 -27.33 8.49 -18.85
C LEU A 43 -26.96 9.82 -19.49
N ARG A 44 -26.14 10.64 -18.81
CA ARG A 44 -25.57 11.88 -19.40
C ARG A 44 -24.71 11.59 -20.62
N ALA A 45 -23.86 10.57 -20.57
CA ALA A 45 -23.04 10.18 -21.72
C ALA A 45 -23.85 9.62 -22.90
N LEU A 46 -25.11 9.20 -22.66
CA LEU A 46 -26.06 8.81 -23.70
C LEU A 46 -26.96 9.97 -24.14
N SER A 47 -26.76 11.18 -23.62
CA SER A 47 -27.61 12.35 -23.85
C SER A 47 -29.10 12.09 -23.54
N LEU A 48 -29.40 11.17 -22.62
CA LEU A 48 -30.76 10.83 -22.22
C LEU A 48 -31.25 11.79 -21.13
N ASN A 49 -32.14 12.71 -21.52
CA ASN A 49 -32.83 13.65 -20.65
C ASN A 49 -34.35 13.60 -20.93
N PRO A 50 -35.22 13.64 -19.91
CA PRO A 50 -34.91 13.70 -18.47
C PRO A 50 -34.39 12.36 -17.89
N ILE A 51 -33.65 12.44 -16.79
CA ILE A 51 -33.12 11.26 -16.07
C ILE A 51 -34.16 10.81 -15.03
N PRO A 52 -34.71 9.57 -15.11
CA PRO A 52 -35.67 9.08 -14.14
C PRO A 52 -34.98 8.75 -12.82
N CYS A 53 -35.47 9.35 -11.73
CA CYS A 53 -34.86 9.31 -10.41
C CYS A 53 -35.90 8.99 -9.33
N ARG A 54 -35.49 8.27 -8.30
CA ARG A 54 -36.25 8.15 -7.04
C ARG A 54 -35.87 9.31 -6.13
N ILE A 55 -36.85 10.12 -5.74
CA ILE A 55 -36.62 11.27 -4.86
C ILE A 55 -37.06 10.91 -3.44
N LEU A 56 -36.14 11.02 -2.49
CA LEU A 56 -36.40 10.90 -1.06
C LEU A 56 -37.00 12.21 -0.51
N PRO A 57 -37.87 12.13 0.52
CA PRO A 57 -38.35 13.31 1.26
C PRO A 57 -37.21 14.18 1.78
N SER A 58 -37.44 15.49 1.86
CA SER A 58 -36.44 16.46 2.34
C SER A 58 -36.07 16.26 3.81
N GLU A 59 -36.97 15.62 4.56
CA GLU A 59 -36.90 15.36 5.99
C GLU A 59 -36.19 14.03 6.31
N THR A 60 -35.72 13.30 5.28
CA THR A 60 -35.04 12.01 5.47
C THR A 60 -33.77 12.22 6.29
N PRO A 61 -33.58 11.49 7.42
CA PRO A 61 -32.39 11.60 8.25
C PRO A 61 -31.09 11.35 7.48
N SER A 62 -30.02 12.04 7.87
CA SER A 62 -28.68 11.86 7.28
C SER A 62 -28.18 10.43 7.43
N LEU A 63 -28.47 9.78 8.55
CA LEU A 63 -28.15 8.36 8.78
C LEU A 63 -28.84 7.48 7.74
N ASP A 64 -30.14 7.60 7.55
CA ASP A 64 -30.89 6.83 6.56
C ASP A 64 -30.35 7.04 5.14
N CYS A 65 -30.01 8.28 4.79
CA CYS A 65 -29.37 8.58 3.50
C CYS A 65 -28.02 7.84 3.34
N LEU A 66 -27.19 7.83 4.37
CA LEU A 66 -25.91 7.12 4.38
C LEU A 66 -26.11 5.60 4.29
N LEU A 67 -27.07 5.05 5.03
CA LEU A 67 -27.39 3.61 5.01
C LEU A 67 -27.93 3.18 3.64
N ILE A 68 -28.81 3.97 3.02
CA ILE A 68 -29.28 3.72 1.65
C ILE A 68 -28.10 3.69 0.67
N ASN A 69 -27.17 4.64 0.77
CA ASN A 69 -25.97 4.65 -0.08
C ASN A 69 -25.09 3.40 0.16
N LEU A 70 -24.85 3.06 1.43
CA LEU A 70 -24.03 1.93 1.84
C LEU A 70 -24.60 0.61 1.30
N TYR A 71 -25.84 0.27 1.65
CA TYR A 71 -26.43 -1.01 1.29
C TYR A 71 -26.68 -1.15 -0.22
N GLU A 72 -26.96 -0.06 -0.95
CA GLU A 72 -27.06 -0.11 -2.41
C GLU A 72 -25.72 -0.47 -3.07
N ASN A 73 -24.61 0.03 -2.52
CA ASN A 73 -23.28 -0.24 -3.07
C ASN A 73 -22.74 -1.60 -2.61
N LEU A 74 -23.01 -2.00 -1.37
CA LEU A 74 -22.51 -3.25 -0.78
C LEU A 74 -22.92 -4.48 -1.59
N CYS A 75 -24.15 -4.50 -2.12
CA CYS A 75 -24.65 -5.62 -2.91
C CYS A 75 -24.07 -5.69 -4.34
N SER A 76 -23.39 -4.64 -4.81
CA SER A 76 -23.01 -4.52 -6.23
C SER A 76 -21.51 -4.46 -6.47
N ARG A 77 -20.70 -4.16 -5.45
CA ARG A 77 -19.25 -4.02 -5.55
C ARG A 77 -18.59 -4.03 -4.18
N ASP A 78 -17.29 -4.28 -4.18
CA ASP A 78 -16.45 -4.05 -3.02
C ASP A 78 -16.17 -2.56 -2.81
N PHE A 79 -15.96 -2.20 -1.55
CA PHE A 79 -15.47 -0.90 -1.14
C PHE A 79 -13.95 -0.92 -1.09
N ASN A 80 -13.30 0.04 -1.75
CA ASN A 80 -11.86 0.21 -1.58
C ASN A 80 -11.53 0.80 -0.19
N PRO A 81 -10.27 0.75 0.28
CA PRO A 81 -9.95 1.18 1.63
C PRO A 81 -10.29 2.64 1.95
N VAL A 82 -10.21 3.54 0.97
CA VAL A 82 -10.58 4.95 1.14
C VAL A 82 -12.09 5.07 1.35
N GLU A 83 -12.89 4.37 0.53
CA GLU A 83 -14.35 4.39 0.67
C GLU A 83 -14.80 3.80 2.00
N LYS A 84 -14.15 2.72 2.46
CA LYS A 84 -14.38 2.18 3.81
C LYS A 84 -14.12 3.24 4.88
N GLY A 85 -13.00 3.96 4.80
CA GLY A 85 -12.67 5.06 5.69
C GLY A 85 -13.67 6.22 5.66
N MET A 86 -14.15 6.59 4.47
CA MET A 86 -15.19 7.60 4.29
C MET A 86 -16.50 7.20 4.98
N VAL A 87 -16.99 5.98 4.76
CA VAL A 87 -18.25 5.51 5.36
C VAL A 87 -18.12 5.41 6.87
N LEU A 88 -17.05 4.78 7.37
CA LEU A 88 -16.82 4.62 8.82
C LEU A 88 -16.70 5.96 9.53
N THR A 89 -16.04 6.95 8.93
CA THR A 89 -15.94 8.30 9.51
C THR A 89 -17.31 8.97 9.59
N ARG A 90 -18.12 8.89 8.53
CA ARG A 90 -19.47 9.46 8.53
C ARG A 90 -20.41 8.75 9.51
N LEU A 91 -20.25 7.44 9.69
CA LEU A 91 -21.01 6.69 10.69
C LEU A 91 -20.62 7.15 12.11
N LEU A 92 -19.34 7.35 12.39
CA LEU A 92 -18.88 7.85 13.70
C LEU A 92 -19.43 9.24 14.06
N ASP A 93 -19.77 10.05 13.06
CA ASP A 93 -20.39 11.36 13.29
C ASP A 93 -21.90 11.26 13.58
N LEU A 94 -22.54 10.11 13.33
CA LEU A 94 -23.99 9.93 13.37
C LEU A 94 -24.47 8.91 14.42
N ILE A 95 -23.65 7.91 14.75
CA ILE A 95 -24.00 6.81 15.66
C ILE A 95 -22.84 6.47 16.62
N PRO A 96 -23.11 5.80 17.75
CA PRO A 96 -22.08 5.45 18.71
C PRO A 96 -20.99 4.54 18.12
N GLU A 97 -19.73 4.76 18.53
CA GLU A 97 -18.56 3.97 18.09
C GLU A 97 -18.78 2.45 18.25
N ARG A 98 -19.42 2.03 19.34
CA ARG A 98 -19.74 0.62 19.59
C ARG A 98 -20.62 0.02 18.49
N GLU A 99 -21.63 0.77 18.02
CA GLU A 99 -22.49 0.31 16.94
C GLU A 99 -21.72 0.21 15.62
N VAL A 100 -20.80 1.16 15.36
CA VAL A 100 -19.90 1.10 14.19
C VAL A 100 -19.04 -0.18 14.21
N LEU A 101 -18.44 -0.49 15.36
CA LEU A 101 -17.60 -1.69 15.56
C LEU A 101 -18.40 -2.99 15.38
N ASP A 102 -19.55 -3.09 16.06
CA ASP A 102 -20.30 -4.35 16.17
C ASP A 102 -21.12 -4.63 14.90
N THR A 103 -21.71 -3.60 14.29
CA THR A 103 -22.67 -3.76 13.18
C THR A 103 -22.04 -3.51 11.82
N TYR A 104 -21.20 -2.48 11.68
CA TYR A 104 -20.80 -1.97 10.36
C TYR A 104 -19.40 -2.40 9.92
N MET A 105 -18.46 -2.62 10.84
CA MET A 105 -17.14 -3.18 10.47
C MET A 105 -17.22 -4.57 9.83
N PRO A 106 -18.05 -5.52 10.33
CA PRO A 106 -18.21 -6.83 9.70
C PRO A 106 -18.73 -6.75 8.27
N LEU A 107 -19.57 -5.74 7.95
CA LEU A 107 -20.08 -5.55 6.58
C LEU A 107 -18.96 -5.27 5.56
N PHE A 108 -17.80 -4.80 6.03
CA PHE A 108 -16.63 -4.53 5.20
C PHE A 108 -15.56 -5.62 5.29
N ASP A 109 -15.85 -6.77 5.91
CA ASP A 109 -14.88 -7.83 6.25
C ASP A 109 -13.67 -7.30 7.03
N LEU A 110 -13.90 -6.30 7.89
CA LEU A 110 -12.87 -5.72 8.74
C LEU A 110 -12.96 -6.29 10.16
N PRO A 111 -11.81 -6.53 10.83
CA PRO A 111 -11.80 -6.88 12.24
C PRO A 111 -12.44 -5.78 13.11
N SER A 112 -13.45 -6.15 13.91
CA SER A 112 -14.21 -5.25 14.80
C SER A 112 -13.43 -4.81 16.04
N HIS A 113 -12.33 -4.08 15.87
CA HIS A 113 -11.58 -3.49 16.97
C HIS A 113 -11.20 -2.03 16.70
N ARG A 114 -11.01 -1.29 17.80
CA ARG A 114 -10.80 0.16 17.77
C ARG A 114 -9.60 0.58 16.92
N GLU A 115 -8.48 -0.14 16.96
CA GLU A 115 -7.31 0.26 16.16
C GLU A 115 -7.58 0.20 14.66
N THR A 116 -8.33 -0.80 14.18
CA THR A 116 -8.69 -0.88 12.75
C THR A 116 -9.66 0.24 12.39
N LEU A 117 -10.68 0.49 13.23
CA LEU A 117 -11.60 1.60 13.00
C LEU A 117 -10.88 2.95 12.92
N HIS A 118 -10.00 3.24 13.87
CA HIS A 118 -9.21 4.47 13.89
C HIS A 118 -8.23 4.56 12.72
N LEU A 119 -7.67 3.43 12.26
CA LEU A 119 -6.84 3.40 11.05
C LEU A 119 -7.62 3.85 9.81
N PHE A 120 -8.81 3.30 9.58
CA PHE A 120 -9.64 3.67 8.43
C PHE A 120 -10.20 5.10 8.56
N ALA A 121 -10.59 5.53 9.75
CA ALA A 121 -10.97 6.93 9.99
C ALA A 121 -9.79 7.88 9.76
N GLY A 122 -8.57 7.46 10.13
CA GLY A 122 -7.33 8.19 9.87
C GLY A 122 -7.05 8.37 8.38
N VAL A 123 -7.34 7.38 7.55
CA VAL A 123 -7.27 7.52 6.08
C VAL A 123 -8.17 8.66 5.61
N GLU A 124 -9.41 8.75 6.08
CA GLU A 124 -10.31 9.81 5.62
C GLU A 124 -9.88 11.20 6.09
N LYS A 125 -9.48 11.31 7.36
CA LYS A 125 -9.19 12.60 8.01
C LYS A 125 -7.79 13.14 7.65
N MET A 126 -6.80 12.26 7.51
CA MET A 126 -5.40 12.67 7.37
C MET A 126 -4.93 12.69 5.92
N PHE A 127 -5.41 11.79 5.06
CA PHE A 127 -4.91 11.71 3.69
C PHE A 127 -5.52 12.80 2.81
N ASP A 128 -4.67 13.41 1.99
CA ASP A 128 -5.11 14.31 0.93
C ASP A 128 -5.59 13.52 -0.30
N HIS A 129 -5.95 14.24 -1.36
CA HIS A 129 -6.42 13.62 -2.61
C HIS A 129 -5.37 12.69 -3.23
N GLN A 130 -4.08 13.03 -3.17
CA GLN A 130 -3.02 12.22 -3.76
C GLN A 130 -2.85 10.91 -3.00
N ALA A 131 -2.74 10.96 -1.67
CA ALA A 131 -2.59 9.79 -0.83
C ALA A 131 -3.81 8.85 -0.91
N LYS A 132 -5.03 9.42 -0.93
CA LYS A 132 -6.27 8.65 -1.16
C LYS A 132 -6.25 7.96 -2.53
N THR A 133 -5.84 8.67 -3.59
CA THR A 133 -5.74 8.09 -4.94
C THR A 133 -4.73 6.94 -5.01
N LEU A 134 -3.56 7.10 -4.37
CA LEU A 134 -2.54 6.05 -4.33
C LEU A 134 -3.02 4.80 -3.59
N LEU A 135 -3.75 4.97 -2.49
CA LEU A 135 -4.32 3.87 -1.72
C LEU A 135 -5.44 3.15 -2.49
N ALA A 136 -6.35 3.90 -3.11
CA ALA A 136 -7.45 3.34 -3.90
C ALA A 136 -6.95 2.61 -5.17
N SER A 137 -5.80 3.00 -5.72
CA SER A 137 -5.18 2.37 -6.90
C SER A 137 -4.15 1.28 -6.56
N GLU A 138 -4.01 0.92 -5.28
CA GLU A 138 -3.06 -0.07 -4.75
C GLU A 138 -1.57 0.26 -4.98
N TYR A 139 -1.24 1.50 -5.34
CA TYR A 139 0.14 1.99 -5.35
C TYR A 139 0.66 2.19 -3.92
N LEU A 140 -0.23 2.48 -2.97
CA LEU A 140 0.04 2.51 -1.54
C LEU A 140 -0.68 1.34 -0.86
N SER A 141 0.04 0.56 -0.06
CA SER A 141 -0.55 -0.53 0.73
C SER A 141 -1.11 -0.03 2.05
N MET A 142 -2.11 -0.71 2.61
CA MET A 142 -2.65 -0.38 3.94
C MET A 142 -1.59 -0.40 5.05
N LYS A 143 -0.58 -1.27 4.94
CA LYS A 143 0.52 -1.34 5.91
C LYS A 143 1.38 -0.07 5.87
N ALA A 144 1.71 0.41 4.67
CA ALA A 144 2.41 1.69 4.50
C ALA A 144 1.53 2.88 4.87
N ALA A 145 0.23 2.82 4.54
CA ALA A 145 -0.73 3.87 4.90
C ALA A 145 -0.82 4.09 6.42
N LYS A 146 -0.80 3.00 7.21
CA LYS A 146 -0.73 3.07 8.68
C LYS A 146 0.45 3.91 9.17
N LEU A 147 1.66 3.67 8.63
CA LEU A 147 2.85 4.43 9.00
C LEU A 147 2.74 5.91 8.61
N LEU A 148 2.20 6.20 7.42
CA LEU A 148 2.04 7.57 6.94
C LEU A 148 0.99 8.39 7.69
N ILE A 149 -0.01 7.74 8.32
CA ILE A 149 -1.04 8.44 9.10
C ILE A 149 -0.43 9.12 10.34
N GLU A 150 0.61 8.52 10.92
CA GLU A 150 1.29 9.03 12.12
C GLU A 150 2.26 10.19 11.82
N MET A 151 2.60 10.40 10.55
CA MET A 151 3.49 11.48 10.09
C MET A 151 2.74 12.81 9.89
N ASP A 152 3.47 13.92 9.84
CA ASP A 152 2.88 15.18 9.41
C ASP A 152 2.57 15.19 7.90
N GLY A 153 1.75 16.15 7.47
CA GLY A 153 1.29 16.22 6.08
C GLY A 153 2.41 16.46 5.06
N THR A 154 3.48 17.17 5.44
CA THR A 154 4.59 17.46 4.53
C THR A 154 5.44 16.22 4.28
N GLU A 155 5.79 15.48 5.33
CA GLU A 155 6.50 14.19 5.22
C GLU A 155 5.70 13.16 4.44
N ARG A 156 4.40 13.01 4.77
CA ARG A 156 3.47 12.13 4.07
C ARG A 156 3.45 12.40 2.57
N ASN A 157 3.37 13.67 2.18
CA ASN A 157 3.31 14.07 0.77
C ASN A 157 4.61 13.76 0.03
N MET A 158 5.76 13.89 0.70
CA MET A 158 7.05 13.49 0.12
C MET A 158 7.10 11.99 -0.17
N PHE A 159 6.67 11.14 0.76
CA PHE A 159 6.57 9.69 0.51
C PHE A 159 5.58 9.37 -0.62
N CYS A 160 4.41 10.02 -0.64
CA CYS A 160 3.44 9.86 -1.72
C CYS A 160 4.01 10.25 -3.10
N GLY A 161 4.86 11.27 -3.15
CA GLY A 161 5.62 11.64 -4.35
C GLY A 161 6.48 10.47 -4.86
N TYR A 162 7.22 9.78 -3.99
CA TYR A 162 7.99 8.60 -4.38
C TYR A 162 7.10 7.43 -4.81
N PHE A 163 6.02 7.14 -4.10
CA PHE A 163 5.10 6.05 -4.45
C PHE A 163 4.30 6.29 -5.74
N SER A 164 4.11 7.55 -6.12
CA SER A 164 3.53 7.90 -7.42
C SER A 164 4.49 7.69 -8.59
N ALA A 165 5.79 7.92 -8.39
CA ALA A 165 6.81 7.84 -9.43
C ALA A 165 7.40 6.43 -9.60
N VAL A 166 7.46 5.66 -8.50
CA VAL A 166 8.06 4.33 -8.46
C VAL A 166 7.09 3.38 -7.77
N ARG A 167 6.79 2.25 -8.41
CA ARG A 167 5.94 1.19 -7.89
C ARG A 167 6.75 0.24 -7.02
N PHE A 168 6.70 0.46 -5.73
CA PHE A 168 7.28 -0.41 -4.71
C PHE A 168 6.34 -1.57 -4.37
N SER A 169 6.89 -2.75 -4.07
CA SER A 169 6.11 -3.82 -3.44
C SER A 169 5.72 -3.44 -2.01
N LYS A 170 4.70 -4.10 -1.44
CA LYS A 170 4.20 -3.81 -0.07
C LYS A 170 5.32 -3.80 0.98
N ASN A 171 6.26 -4.75 0.90
CA ASN A 171 7.41 -4.85 1.80
C ASN A 171 8.45 -3.75 1.54
N GLN A 172 8.64 -3.38 0.27
CA GLN A 172 9.56 -2.30 -0.10
C GLN A 172 9.05 -0.93 0.37
N GLN A 173 7.73 -0.70 0.37
CA GLN A 173 7.13 0.53 0.89
C GLN A 173 7.44 0.72 2.37
N THR A 174 7.22 -0.30 3.19
CA THR A 174 7.52 -0.22 4.63
C THR A 174 9.01 -0.03 4.86
N GLN A 175 9.87 -0.80 4.17
CA GLN A 175 11.32 -0.61 4.30
C GLN A 175 11.79 0.78 3.89
N PHE A 176 11.22 1.35 2.83
CA PHE A 176 11.58 2.70 2.40
C PHE A 176 11.21 3.74 3.46
N ILE A 177 10.02 3.63 4.04
CA ILE A 177 9.56 4.49 5.15
C ILE A 177 10.50 4.33 6.35
N ASP A 178 10.67 3.09 6.84
CA ASP A 178 11.47 2.79 8.02
C ASP A 178 12.92 3.27 7.88
N LEU A 179 13.56 3.04 6.73
CA LEU A 179 14.94 3.48 6.50
C LEU A 179 15.11 4.99 6.51
N VAL A 180 14.15 5.74 5.96
CA VAL A 180 14.18 7.20 5.95
C VAL A 180 13.92 7.76 7.34
N SER A 181 12.92 7.23 8.05
CA SER A 181 12.63 7.61 9.44
C SER A 181 13.80 7.30 10.37
N ASP A 182 14.42 6.13 10.24
CA ASP A 182 15.62 5.77 11.02
C ASP A 182 16.78 6.71 10.74
N LEU A 183 17.05 7.03 9.47
CA LEU A 183 18.10 7.98 9.09
C LEU A 183 17.81 9.39 9.61
N SER A 184 16.54 9.80 9.67
CA SER A 184 16.14 11.09 10.24
C SER A 184 16.56 11.18 11.71
N HIS A 185 16.30 10.12 12.48
CA HIS A 185 16.70 10.04 13.88
C HIS A 185 18.23 9.93 14.06
N ILE A 186 18.92 9.14 13.24
CA ILE A 186 20.39 8.94 13.33
C ILE A 186 21.15 10.21 12.98
N GLU A 187 20.74 10.91 11.92
CA GLU A 187 21.43 12.11 11.41
C GLU A 187 20.89 13.41 12.01
N ASN A 188 19.85 13.33 12.86
CA ASN A 188 19.10 14.47 13.38
C ASN A 188 18.69 15.45 12.25
N SER A 189 18.19 14.90 11.14
CA SER A 189 17.87 15.62 9.91
C SER A 189 16.43 15.32 9.51
N PRO A 190 15.61 16.32 9.16
CA PRO A 190 14.20 16.09 8.81
C PRO A 190 14.04 15.08 7.67
N VAL A 191 12.98 14.25 7.74
CA VAL A 191 12.61 13.29 6.70
C VAL A 191 12.49 13.97 5.32
N THR A 192 11.94 15.18 5.29
CA THR A 192 11.81 15.99 4.07
C THR A 192 13.17 16.29 3.43
N CYS A 193 14.18 16.67 4.22
CA CYS A 193 15.55 16.89 3.74
C CYS A 193 16.17 15.62 3.17
N LEU A 194 16.00 14.47 3.84
CA LEU A 194 16.50 13.19 3.35
C LEU A 194 15.84 12.76 2.04
N LEU A 195 14.52 12.92 1.92
CA LEU A 195 13.77 12.62 0.70
C LEU A 195 14.07 13.62 -0.45
N MET A 196 14.66 14.77 -0.14
CA MET A 196 15.12 15.75 -1.12
C MET A 196 16.55 15.50 -1.63
N ASP A 197 17.28 14.51 -1.08
CA ASP A 197 18.64 14.15 -1.50
C ASP A 197 18.69 13.97 -3.03
N PRO A 198 19.55 14.72 -3.74
CA PRO A 198 19.69 14.64 -5.19
C PRO A 198 19.88 13.21 -5.69
N ARG A 199 20.62 12.36 -4.96
CA ARG A 199 20.88 10.98 -5.35
C ARG A 199 19.60 10.14 -5.40
N LEU A 200 18.65 10.40 -4.50
CA LEU A 200 17.36 9.69 -4.51
C LEU A 200 16.48 10.19 -5.65
N LYS A 201 16.48 11.50 -5.93
CA LYS A 201 15.77 12.07 -7.08
C LYS A 201 16.31 11.56 -8.41
N ASP A 202 17.63 11.51 -8.55
CA ASP A 202 18.31 11.00 -9.75
C ASP A 202 17.90 9.55 -10.02
N ILE A 203 17.84 8.69 -9.00
CA ILE A 203 17.39 7.30 -9.14
C ILE A 203 15.90 7.22 -9.50
N ARG A 204 15.06 8.01 -8.82
CA ARG A 204 13.61 8.06 -9.05
C ARG A 204 13.29 8.44 -10.50
N ASP A 205 13.99 9.45 -11.01
CA ASP A 205 13.69 10.05 -12.31
C ASP A 205 14.55 9.48 -13.45
N ASN A 206 15.46 8.54 -13.16
CA ASN A 206 16.34 7.93 -14.16
C ASN A 206 15.55 7.23 -15.29
N PRO A 207 15.67 7.66 -16.56
CA PRO A 207 14.94 7.04 -17.67
C PRO A 207 15.51 5.67 -18.09
N GLN A 208 16.76 5.36 -17.73
CA GLN A 208 17.44 4.11 -18.10
C GLN A 208 17.14 2.95 -17.14
N MET A 209 16.52 3.24 -16.00
CA MET A 209 16.18 2.22 -15.00
C MET A 209 14.71 1.82 -15.12
N ASN A 210 14.45 0.52 -15.19
CA ASN A 210 13.08 0.03 -15.06
C ASN A 210 12.58 0.15 -13.60
N ASN A 211 11.28 0.00 -13.40
CA ASN A 211 10.66 0.22 -12.10
C ASN A 211 11.25 -0.66 -10.96
N PRO A 212 11.40 -2.00 -11.13
CA PRO A 212 12.06 -2.83 -10.12
C PRO A 212 13.48 -2.38 -9.77
N GLN A 213 14.27 -1.96 -10.76
CA GLN A 213 15.62 -1.43 -10.55
C GLN A 213 15.60 -0.15 -9.71
N LYS A 214 14.70 0.79 -10.02
CA LYS A 214 14.54 2.04 -9.23
C LYS A 214 14.22 1.76 -7.77
N ALA A 215 13.18 0.97 -7.51
CA ALA A 215 12.75 0.63 -6.15
C ALA A 215 13.90 -0.02 -5.34
N ARG A 216 14.60 -0.99 -5.95
CA ARG A 216 15.75 -1.66 -5.31
C ARG A 216 16.91 -0.69 -5.07
N ALA A 217 17.22 0.18 -6.01
CA ALA A 217 18.32 1.13 -5.88
C ALA A 217 18.06 2.17 -4.79
N LEU A 218 16.85 2.73 -4.69
CA LEU A 218 16.46 3.65 -3.62
C LEU A 218 16.66 3.03 -2.23
N ILE A 219 16.14 1.82 -2.01
CA ILE A 219 16.32 1.09 -0.76
C ILE A 219 17.80 0.80 -0.50
N THR A 220 18.55 0.41 -1.53
CA THR A 220 19.98 0.10 -1.40
C THR A 220 20.75 1.34 -0.96
N VAL A 221 20.53 2.50 -1.57
CA VAL A 221 21.22 3.74 -1.20
C VAL A 221 20.96 4.11 0.26
N LEU A 222 19.70 4.04 0.69
CA LEU A 222 19.32 4.34 2.08
C LEU A 222 19.93 3.35 3.08
N ARG A 223 19.92 2.04 2.78
CA ARG A 223 20.57 1.03 3.62
C ARG A 223 22.07 1.28 3.76
N LYS A 224 22.74 1.62 2.66
CA LYS A 224 24.18 1.94 2.67
C LYS A 224 24.50 3.12 3.57
N LYS A 225 23.64 4.13 3.56
CA LYS A 225 23.77 5.32 4.40
C LYS A 225 23.55 4.97 5.87
N ARG A 226 22.52 4.18 6.18
CA ARG A 226 22.13 3.84 7.56
C ARG A 226 23.14 2.95 8.27
N LEU A 227 23.67 1.93 7.58
CA LEU A 227 24.55 0.92 8.18
C LEU A 227 25.79 0.68 7.29
N PRO A 228 26.75 1.62 7.28
CA PRO A 228 27.94 1.52 6.44
C PRO A 228 28.81 0.30 6.79
N ARG A 229 28.87 -0.10 8.08
CA ARG A 229 29.59 -1.31 8.52
C ARG A 229 28.91 -2.60 8.03
N LEU A 230 27.59 -2.69 8.15
CA LEU A 230 26.82 -3.84 7.63
C LEU A 230 26.96 -3.97 6.12
N THR A 231 26.92 -2.86 5.40
CA THR A 231 27.10 -2.86 3.94
C THR A 231 28.47 -3.40 3.54
N LYS A 232 29.53 -3.03 4.27
CA LYS A 232 30.88 -3.58 4.05
C LYS A 232 30.92 -5.09 4.32
N ALA A 233 30.29 -5.55 5.39
CA ALA A 233 30.19 -6.97 5.72
C ALA A 233 29.40 -7.76 4.67
N GLU A 234 28.26 -7.25 4.19
CA GLU A 234 27.46 -7.84 3.10
C GLU A 234 28.26 -7.94 1.79
N THR A 235 28.99 -6.87 1.45
CA THR A 235 29.81 -6.84 0.23
C THR A 235 30.97 -7.82 0.32
N GLY A 236 31.67 -7.85 1.47
CA GLY A 236 32.74 -8.81 1.75
C GLY A 236 32.24 -10.25 1.73
N PHE A 237 31.06 -10.51 2.32
CA PHE A 237 30.39 -11.81 2.27
C PHE A 237 30.13 -12.25 0.83
N LYS A 238 29.53 -11.40 0.01
CA LYS A 238 29.23 -11.72 -1.39
C LYS A 238 30.49 -12.04 -2.19
N GLN A 239 31.54 -11.23 -2.04
CA GLN A 239 32.84 -11.47 -2.68
C GLN A 239 33.48 -12.78 -2.21
N MET A 240 33.32 -13.12 -0.93
CA MET A 240 33.84 -14.38 -0.39
C MET A 240 33.09 -15.59 -0.93
N VAL A 241 31.76 -15.54 -0.98
CA VAL A 241 30.94 -16.62 -1.56
C VAL A 241 31.23 -16.80 -3.05
N GLU A 242 31.45 -15.71 -3.79
CA GLU A 242 31.87 -15.76 -5.20
C GLU A 242 33.22 -16.47 -5.36
N LYS A 243 34.20 -16.22 -4.47
CA LYS A 243 35.52 -16.88 -4.47
C LYS A 243 35.45 -18.38 -4.17
N LEU A 244 34.43 -18.84 -3.44
CA LEU A 244 34.23 -20.27 -3.19
C LEU A 244 33.81 -21.03 -4.46
N ALA A 245 33.33 -20.32 -5.49
CA ALA A 245 32.91 -20.88 -6.77
C ALA A 245 31.94 -22.06 -6.62
N LEU A 246 30.95 -21.91 -5.73
CA LEU A 246 29.97 -22.95 -5.45
C LEU A 246 29.00 -23.13 -6.62
N PRO A 247 28.59 -24.38 -6.94
CA PRO A 247 27.56 -24.63 -7.94
C PRO A 247 26.23 -23.95 -7.56
N PRO A 248 25.36 -23.60 -8.54
CA PRO A 248 24.09 -22.90 -8.28
C PRO A 248 23.14 -23.61 -7.31
N ALA A 249 23.33 -24.92 -7.15
CA ALA A 249 22.66 -25.80 -6.21
C ALA A 249 22.86 -25.42 -4.73
N PHE A 250 23.95 -24.71 -4.42
CA PHE A 250 24.41 -24.43 -3.06
C PHE A 250 24.29 -22.94 -2.77
N GLN A 251 23.71 -22.60 -1.63
CA GLN A 251 23.56 -21.23 -1.19
C GLN A 251 24.03 -21.11 0.26
N ILE A 252 25.01 -20.24 0.50
CA ILE A 252 25.37 -19.84 1.87
C ILE A 252 24.48 -18.67 2.25
N VAL A 253 23.73 -18.82 3.35
CA VAL A 253 22.85 -17.81 3.91
C VAL A 253 23.48 -17.27 5.19
N PRO A 254 23.79 -15.96 5.26
CA PRO A 254 24.33 -15.35 6.46
C PRO A 254 23.27 -15.23 7.56
N PRO A 255 23.67 -15.14 8.84
CA PRO A 255 22.75 -14.80 9.91
C PRO A 255 22.20 -13.37 9.74
N PRO A 256 21.02 -13.06 10.30
CA PRO A 256 20.48 -11.70 10.26
C PRO A 256 21.51 -10.69 10.77
N PHE A 257 21.72 -9.62 9.98
CA PHE A 257 22.66 -8.53 10.28
C PHE A 257 24.13 -8.95 10.55
N PHE A 258 24.51 -10.20 10.25
CA PHE A 258 25.82 -10.78 10.59
C PHE A 258 26.14 -10.85 12.10
N GLU A 259 25.15 -10.66 12.97
CA GLU A 259 25.31 -10.72 14.42
C GLU A 259 25.27 -12.15 14.97
N GLY A 260 24.63 -13.07 14.24
CA GLY A 260 24.59 -14.48 14.61
C GLY A 260 25.94 -15.18 14.43
N ALA A 261 26.19 -16.21 15.25
CA ALA A 261 27.41 -17.01 15.16
C ALA A 261 27.40 -18.03 14.01
N GLN A 262 26.23 -18.35 13.46
CA GLN A 262 26.03 -19.47 12.55
C GLN A 262 25.59 -19.02 11.16
N TYR A 263 26.20 -19.62 10.14
CA TYR A 263 25.80 -19.52 8.74
C TYR A 263 25.04 -20.78 8.35
N ARG A 264 24.08 -20.66 7.42
CA ARG A 264 23.34 -21.81 6.89
C ARG A 264 23.82 -22.13 5.48
N LEU A 265 23.99 -23.42 5.18
CA LEU A 265 24.19 -23.90 3.81
C LEU A 265 22.88 -24.54 3.35
N GLU A 266 22.23 -23.94 2.37
CA GLU A 266 21.01 -24.45 1.74
C GLU A 266 21.40 -25.17 0.44
N ILE A 267 20.92 -26.41 0.28
CA ILE A 267 21.21 -27.28 -0.88
C ILE A 267 19.88 -27.63 -1.53
N SER A 268 19.68 -27.17 -2.76
CA SER A 268 18.56 -27.66 -3.59
C SER A 268 18.92 -29.03 -4.16
N PHE A 269 17.98 -29.97 -4.32
CA PHE A 269 18.23 -31.29 -4.93
C PHE A 269 16.94 -31.89 -5.49
N GLU A 270 17.05 -32.82 -6.44
CA GLU A 270 15.90 -33.43 -7.12
C GLU A 270 15.50 -34.80 -6.55
N ASN A 271 16.47 -35.57 -6.04
CA ASN A 271 16.25 -36.90 -5.48
C ASN A 271 17.39 -37.30 -4.52
N GLY A 272 17.25 -38.45 -3.85
CA GLY A 272 18.22 -38.90 -2.84
C GLY A 272 19.64 -39.18 -3.37
N LYS A 273 19.76 -39.60 -4.65
CA LYS A 273 21.08 -39.83 -5.27
C LYS A 273 21.80 -38.50 -5.50
N ASP A 274 21.08 -37.53 -6.05
CA ASP A 274 21.55 -36.15 -6.26
C ASP A 274 21.95 -35.48 -4.94
N LEU A 275 21.17 -35.65 -3.86
CA LEU A 275 21.55 -35.16 -2.53
C LEU A 275 22.88 -35.76 -2.04
N LYS A 276 23.06 -37.08 -2.20
CA LYS A 276 24.28 -37.78 -1.76
C LYS A 276 25.51 -37.28 -2.53
N GLU A 277 25.40 -37.11 -3.84
CA GLU A 277 26.47 -36.56 -4.69
C GLU A 277 26.82 -35.11 -4.28
N ARG A 278 25.80 -34.28 -4.00
CA ARG A 278 26.00 -32.90 -3.52
C ARG A 278 26.67 -32.83 -2.14
N LEU A 279 26.32 -33.73 -1.21
CA LEU A 279 26.97 -33.81 0.09
C LEU A 279 28.44 -34.26 -0.02
N GLN A 280 28.74 -35.19 -0.92
CA GLN A 280 30.12 -35.60 -1.21
C GLN A 280 30.95 -34.46 -1.80
N PHE A 281 30.35 -33.65 -2.69
CA PHE A 281 31.01 -32.44 -3.19
C PHE A 281 31.37 -31.47 -2.05
N VAL A 282 30.45 -31.23 -1.11
CA VAL A 282 30.69 -30.37 0.05
C VAL A 282 31.82 -30.92 0.93
N ALA A 283 31.80 -32.22 1.22
CA ALA A 283 32.82 -32.86 2.05
C ALA A 283 34.23 -32.77 1.45
N ASN A 284 34.34 -32.81 0.12
CA ASN A 284 35.62 -32.79 -0.58
C ASN A 284 36.08 -31.39 -1.02
N ASN A 285 35.29 -30.33 -0.77
CA ASN A 285 35.63 -28.99 -1.21
C ASN A 285 36.45 -28.25 -0.15
N GLU A 286 37.78 -28.34 -0.27
CA GLU A 286 38.74 -27.69 0.64
C GLU A 286 38.59 -26.16 0.72
N ARG A 287 38.02 -25.52 -0.30
CA ARG A 287 37.80 -24.06 -0.28
C ARG A 287 36.79 -23.63 0.77
N LEU A 288 35.89 -24.52 1.19
CA LEU A 288 34.92 -24.25 2.26
C LEU A 288 35.61 -24.00 3.61
N ALA A 289 36.76 -24.64 3.85
CA ALA A 289 37.56 -24.41 5.05
C ALA A 289 38.15 -22.98 5.12
N ALA A 290 38.26 -22.29 3.98
CA ALA A 290 38.71 -20.91 3.90
C ALA A 290 37.60 -19.88 4.20
N PHE A 291 36.37 -20.32 4.49
CA PHE A 291 35.27 -19.42 4.85
C PHE A 291 35.48 -18.79 6.25
N ILE A 292 35.48 -17.47 6.31
CA ILE A 292 35.77 -16.67 7.52
C ILE A 292 34.61 -15.69 7.69
N ASN A 293 34.20 -15.42 8.93
CA ASN A 293 33.15 -14.46 9.22
C ASN A 293 33.59 -13.03 8.81
N PRO A 294 32.97 -12.39 7.79
CA PRO A 294 33.35 -11.07 7.31
C PRO A 294 33.09 -9.94 8.33
N TRP A 295 32.26 -10.17 9.36
CA TRP A 295 32.07 -9.24 10.47
C TRP A 295 33.31 -9.16 11.38
N LYS A 296 34.04 -10.26 11.54
CA LYS A 296 35.25 -10.33 12.38
C LYS A 296 36.52 -9.78 11.72
N MET A 297 36.51 -9.52 10.41
CA MET A 297 37.66 -8.92 9.70
C MET A 297 37.77 -7.40 9.85
N ASN A 298 36.77 -6.72 10.41
CA ASN A 298 36.71 -5.26 10.51
C ASN A 298 36.58 -4.76 11.97
N LEU A 299 36.94 -5.59 12.96
CA LEU A 299 37.14 -5.20 14.36
C LEU A 299 38.59 -4.81 14.58
#